data_AF-A0A6H9H4D0-F1
#
_entry.id   AF-A0A6H9H4D0-F1
#
_cell.length_a   1.000
_cell.length_b   1.000
_cell.length_c   1.000
_cell.angle_alpha   90.00
_cell.angle_beta   90.00
_cell.angle_gamma   90.00
#
_symmetry.space_group_name_H-M   'P 1'
#
loop_
_entity.id
_entity.type
_entity.pdbx_description
1 polymer ?
#
loop_
_entity_poly.entity_id
_entity_poly.type
_entity_poly.pdbx_seq_one_letter_code
_entity_poly.pdbx_strand_id
1 'polypeptide(L)'
;MARSLIHRFGSLAGVLQADPHALGGHPGMGEATVAALRVVTVAATRLARQKVREAPVIGSWQALIDYLTIDMAHLTLERVRVLYLNT
;
A
#
# COMPACT_ATOMS: atom_id res chain seq x y z
N MET A 1 -13.14 0.23 -17.05
CA MET A 1 -12.80 -0.47 -15.80
C MET A 1 -11.69 0.23 -14.99
N ALA A 2 -10.47 0.41 -15.51
CA ALA A 2 -9.41 1.07 -14.72
C ALA A 2 -9.77 2.51 -14.25
N ARG A 3 -10.29 3.34 -15.16
CA ARG A 3 -10.74 4.72 -14.85
C ARG A 3 -11.89 4.75 -13.83
N SER A 4 -12.82 3.79 -13.88
CA SER A 4 -13.95 3.72 -12.94
C SER A 4 -13.52 3.27 -11.55
N LEU A 5 -12.53 2.38 -11.46
CA LEU A 5 -11.92 1.99 -10.18
C LEU A 5 -11.19 3.17 -9.54
N ILE A 6 -10.36 3.90 -10.31
CA ILE A 6 -9.67 5.09 -9.79
C ILE A 6 -10.69 6.16 -9.36
N HIS A 7 -11.77 6.36 -10.12
CA HIS A 7 -12.83 7.29 -9.71
C HIS A 7 -13.53 6.85 -8.42
N ARG A 8 -13.77 5.54 -8.23
CA ARG A 8 -14.43 5.01 -7.02
C ARG A 8 -13.54 5.04 -5.78
N PHE A 9 -12.25 4.74 -5.95
CA PHE A 9 -11.30 4.59 -4.84
C PHE A 9 -10.28 5.75 -4.75
N GLY A 10 -10.47 6.81 -5.54
CA GLY A 10 -9.71 8.06 -5.54
C GLY A 10 -8.36 8.02 -6.25
N SER A 11 -7.61 6.93 -6.14
CA SER A 11 -6.27 6.82 -6.72
C SER A 11 -5.88 5.36 -6.99
N LEU A 12 -4.77 5.14 -7.72
CA LEU A 12 -4.21 3.79 -7.88
C LEU A 12 -3.85 3.15 -6.53
N ALA A 13 -3.27 3.93 -5.61
CA ALA A 13 -3.00 3.45 -4.25
C ALA A 13 -4.31 3.07 -3.53
N GLY A 14 -5.36 3.88 -3.68
CA GLY A 14 -6.69 3.58 -3.14
C GLY A 14 -7.29 2.30 -3.73
N VAL A 15 -7.10 2.02 -5.01
CA VAL A 15 -7.54 0.75 -5.64
C VAL A 15 -6.77 -0.45 -5.08
N LEU A 16 -5.44 -0.35 -4.93
CA LEU A 16 -4.60 -1.43 -4.42
C LEU A 16 -4.85 -1.72 -2.93
N GLN A 17 -5.16 -0.68 -2.15
CA GLN A 17 -5.44 -0.82 -0.72
C GLN A 17 -6.92 -1.05 -0.38
N ALA A 18 -7.82 -1.00 -1.36
CA ALA A 18 -9.24 -1.23 -1.15
C ALA A 18 -9.54 -2.62 -0.59
N ASP A 19 -10.63 -2.71 0.18
CA ASP A 19 -11.14 -3.97 0.70
C ASP A 19 -11.49 -4.93 -0.46
N PRO A 20 -11.07 -6.22 -0.40
CA PRO A 20 -11.32 -7.18 -1.46
C PRO A 20 -12.81 -7.40 -1.79
N HIS A 21 -13.70 -7.35 -0.78
CA HIS A 21 -15.13 -7.47 -1.00
C HIS A 21 -15.68 -6.22 -1.69
N ALA A 22 -15.20 -5.02 -1.30
CA ALA A 22 -15.54 -3.78 -1.98
C ALA A 22 -15.08 -3.75 -3.46
N LEU A 23 -13.91 -4.33 -3.75
CA LEU A 23 -13.41 -4.52 -5.12
C LEU A 23 -14.28 -5.51 -5.89
N GLY A 24 -14.59 -6.68 -5.31
CA GLY A 24 -15.45 -7.69 -5.93
C GLY A 24 -16.87 -7.19 -6.23
N GLY A 25 -17.36 -6.23 -5.45
CA GLY A 25 -18.64 -5.55 -5.73
C GLY A 25 -18.58 -4.50 -6.86
N HIS A 26 -17.47 -4.33 -7.58
CA HIS A 26 -17.39 -3.44 -8.74
C HIS A 26 -17.66 -4.20 -10.05
N PRO A 27 -18.43 -3.63 -11.00
CA PRO A 27 -18.68 -4.29 -12.29
C PRO A 27 -17.37 -4.69 -13.00
N GLY A 28 -17.30 -5.96 -13.43
CA GLY A 28 -16.13 -6.51 -14.10
C GLY A 28 -14.99 -6.98 -13.18
N MET A 29 -15.19 -6.98 -11.85
CA MET A 29 -14.23 -7.56 -10.90
C MET A 29 -14.61 -9.00 -10.54
N GLY A 30 -14.05 -9.95 -11.29
CA GLY A 30 -14.08 -11.37 -10.89
C GLY A 30 -13.05 -11.67 -9.79
N GLU A 31 -13.22 -12.81 -9.11
CA GLU A 31 -12.31 -13.24 -8.03
C GLU A 31 -10.84 -13.27 -8.46
N ALA A 32 -10.55 -13.75 -9.67
CA ALA A 32 -9.19 -13.79 -10.22
C ALA A 32 -8.57 -12.39 -10.35
N THR A 33 -9.34 -11.39 -10.77
CA THR A 33 -8.85 -10.01 -10.91
C THR A 33 -8.61 -9.36 -9.56
N VAL A 34 -9.50 -9.60 -8.59
CA VAL A 34 -9.32 -9.15 -7.20
C VAL A 34 -8.05 -9.79 -6.62
N ALA A 35 -7.88 -11.10 -6.78
CA ALA A 35 -6.69 -11.82 -6.32
C ALA A 35 -5.40 -11.27 -6.96
N ALA A 36 -5.41 -10.99 -8.28
CA ALA A 36 -4.27 -10.40 -8.96
C ALA A 36 -3.87 -9.03 -8.38
N LEU A 37 -4.85 -8.14 -8.12
CA LEU A 37 -4.58 -6.84 -7.49
C LEU A 37 -4.03 -7.00 -6.06
N ARG A 38 -4.46 -8.02 -5.33
CA ARG A 38 -3.93 -8.35 -4.00
C ARG A 38 -2.48 -8.83 -4.07
N VAL A 39 -2.14 -9.68 -5.03
CA VAL A 39 -0.76 -10.11 -5.27
C VAL A 39 0.14 -8.92 -5.59
N VAL A 40 -0.31 -8.03 -6.48
CA VAL A 40 0.42 -6.79 -6.83
C VAL A 40 0.64 -5.91 -5.60
N THR A 41 -0.38 -5.74 -4.76
CA THR A 41 -0.29 -4.94 -3.53
C THR A 41 0.75 -5.52 -2.58
N VAL A 42 0.71 -6.83 -2.33
CA VAL A 42 1.69 -7.51 -1.46
C VAL A 42 3.10 -7.39 -2.02
N ALA A 43 3.27 -7.57 -3.34
CA ALA A 43 4.57 -7.43 -4.01
C ALA A 43 5.12 -6.00 -3.90
N ALA A 44 4.28 -4.98 -4.13
CA ALA A 44 4.66 -3.58 -4.00
C ALA A 44 5.09 -3.23 -2.57
N THR A 45 4.34 -3.70 -1.56
CA THR A 45 4.72 -3.51 -0.15
C THR A 45 6.04 -4.18 0.19
N ARG A 46 6.29 -5.40 -0.30
CA ARG A 46 7.55 -6.12 -0.09
C ARG A 46 8.72 -5.38 -0.75
N LEU A 47 8.55 -4.91 -1.98
CA LEU A 47 9.57 -4.15 -2.70
C LEU A 47 9.91 -2.83 -1.99
N ALA A 48 8.89 -2.11 -1.52
CA ALA A 48 9.09 -0.88 -0.73
C ALA A 48 9.86 -1.16 0.57
N ARG A 49 9.50 -2.23 1.29
CA ARG A 49 10.21 -2.66 2.51
C ARG A 49 11.66 -3.05 2.25
N GLN A 50 11.94 -3.73 1.13
CA GLN A 50 13.30 -4.11 0.77
C GLN A 50 14.17 -2.88 0.51
N LYS A 51 13.67 -1.87 -0.23
CA LYS A 51 14.38 -0.61 -0.44
C LYS A 51 14.74 0.11 0.87
N VAL A 52 13.86 0.06 1.87
CA VAL A 52 14.14 0.64 3.20
C VAL A 52 15.17 -0.18 3.98
N ARG A 53 15.22 -1.51 3.79
CA ARG A 53 16.17 -2.40 4.47
C ARG A 53 17.59 -2.36 3.89
N GLU A 54 17.72 -2.12 2.59
CA GLU A 54 19.01 -2.09 1.87
C GLU A 54 19.64 -0.70 1.80
N ALA A 55 18.89 0.35 2.13
CA ALA A 55 19.43 1.70 2.28
C ALA A 55 19.95 1.91 3.72
N PRO A 56 20.94 2.78 3.96
CA PRO A 56 21.24 3.23 5.32
C PRO A 56 19.94 3.77 5.90
N VAL A 57 19.51 3.17 7.02
CA VAL A 57 18.12 3.18 7.49
C VAL A 57 17.57 4.58 7.71
N ILE A 58 18.39 5.63 7.80
CA ILE A 58 17.98 7.01 7.52
C ILE A 58 19.11 7.77 6.83
N GLY A 59 19.14 7.75 5.50
CA GLY A 59 19.82 8.81 4.72
C GLY A 59 18.90 10.00 4.42
N SER A 60 17.58 9.79 4.46
CA SER A 60 16.58 10.80 4.09
C SER A 60 15.35 10.67 4.98
N TRP A 61 15.06 11.74 5.71
CA TRP A 61 13.85 11.89 6.51
C TRP A 61 12.58 11.70 5.67
N GLN A 62 12.61 12.14 4.41
CA GLN A 62 11.48 12.02 3.49
C GLN A 62 11.15 10.54 3.18
N ALA A 63 12.16 9.71 2.95
CA ALA A 63 11.95 8.28 2.67
C ALA A 63 11.30 7.55 3.85
N LEU A 64 11.62 7.96 5.08
CA LEU A 64 10.98 7.41 6.28
C LEU A 64 9.51 7.81 6.36
N ILE A 65 9.19 9.09 6.13
CA ILE A 65 7.80 9.58 6.12
C ILE A 65 6.99 8.88 5.03
N ASP A 66 7.55 8.70 3.84
CA ASP A 66 6.86 8.03 2.74
C ASP A 66 6.56 6.56 3.09
N TYR A 67 7.52 5.85 3.70
CA TYR A 67 7.32 4.48 4.17
C TYR A 67 6.22 4.39 5.25
N LEU A 68 6.27 5.26 6.26
CA LEU A 68 5.27 5.28 7.33
C LEU A 68 3.88 5.61 6.78
N THR A 69 3.80 6.55 5.85
CA THR A 69 2.55 6.94 5.19
C THR A 69 1.98 5.77 4.39
N ILE A 70 2.79 5.09 3.57
CA ILE A 70 2.33 3.92 2.79
C ILE A 70 1.82 2.80 3.71
N ASP A 71 2.53 2.52 4.81
CA ASP A 71 2.16 1.41 5.70
C ASP A 71 0.96 1.74 6.61
N MET A 72 0.74 3.01 6.94
CA MET A 72 -0.19 3.41 8.00
C MET A 72 -1.37 4.28 7.57
N ALA A 73 -1.33 4.95 6.41
CA ALA A 73 -2.33 5.97 6.04
C ALA A 73 -3.78 5.47 5.92
N HIS A 74 -3.99 4.16 5.78
CA HIS A 74 -5.31 3.57 5.57
C HIS A 74 -5.73 2.58 6.66
N LEU A 75 -4.98 2.53 7.77
CA LEU A 75 -5.32 1.68 8.91
C LEU A 75 -6.42 2.33 9.74
N THR A 76 -7.45 1.57 10.08
CA THR A 76 -8.57 1.99 10.94
C THR A 76 -8.26 1.87 12.44
N LEU A 77 -7.11 1.29 12.78
CA LEU A 77 -6.62 1.13 14.15
C LEU A 77 -5.28 1.86 14.28
N GLU A 78 -5.13 2.59 15.38
CA GLU A 78 -3.88 3.31 15.67
C GLU A 78 -2.71 2.34 15.82
N ARG A 79 -1.57 2.69 15.21
CA ARG A 79 -0.30 1.98 15.39
C ARG A 79 0.78 2.97 15.79
N VAL A 80 1.51 2.64 16.85
CA VAL A 80 2.72 3.35 17.27
C VAL A 80 3.94 2.55 16.82
N ARG A 81 4.95 3.23 16.27
CA ARG A 81 6.23 2.62 15.87
C ARG A 81 7.39 3.32 16.56
N VAL A 82 8.28 2.53 17.16
CA VAL A 82 9.56 3.01 17.71
C VAL A 82 10.66 2.62 16.74
N LEU A 83 11.45 3.61 16.33
CA LEU A 83 12.58 3.44 15.41
C LEU A 83 13.86 3.70 16.17
N TYR A 84 14.77 2.71 16.17
CA TYR A 84 16.11 2.86 16.70
C TYR A 84 17.06 3.18 15.57
N LEU A 85 17.68 4.34 15.67
CA LEU A 85 18.61 4.86 14.69
C LEU A 85 19.98 4.76 15.28
N ASN A 86 20.70 3.71 14.90
CA ASN A 86 22.11 3.62 15.22
C ASN A 86 22.83 4.62 14.31
N THR A 87 23.41 5.65 14.94
CA THR A 87 24.51 6.43 14.36
C THR A 87 25.72 5.56 14.18
#